data_AF-A0A3D2E2W7-F1
#
_entry.id   AF-A0A3D2E2W7-F1
#
_cell.length_a   1.000
_cell.length_b   1.000
_cell.length_c   1.000
_cell.angle_alpha   90.00
_cell.angle_beta   90.00
_cell.angle_gamma   90.00
#
_symmetry.space_group_name_H-M   'P 1'
#
loop_
_entity.id
_entity.type
_entity.pdbx_description
1 polymer ?
#
loop_
_entity_poly.entity_id
_entity_poly.type
_entity_poly.pdbx_seq_one_letter_code
_entity_poly.pdbx_strand_id
1 'polypeptide(L)'
;MTRKRVFIAFAVAVMILVLTAALLVACGDETKTYTVTFKDGETVVKTVSVQDGATIADADLPADLADTADAAFEGWFNGDVAFDKTAAITSNVTYTAKWASIFTVTFKNGDDVIATAKVKSGEKIAAADIPANLANTADATFEGWFNGDVAFDKDAAISANVTYTAKWAGILTVTFKEGDNVIATAKVKSGEKIAAADIPSDLADKADVAFDGWFNGDVAFDKDAVISANVTYTAKWTSIYTITFKNGDEVIATAKVKSGEKIAAADIPSDLADKADVAFDGWFNGDAAFDRDAVISANVTYTAKWTSIFTVTFKNGDETVATAKVKSGAVIAAEDVPGALADTDYAFLGWFVGDFAYDKDAAVTTNIVVSARFSKILKSFYGTWKGGELDRSTYTYTFYTLIIDKNGISANLGDGAIEASNIVWNDEYATYDFNLEGETIYSFGEYYGTYTFASADYSVYATLSKVETGVVSADDTAIVGTFTTKGGVEIVVNSTFVTIDGVDGSEFYYNDRSAEYTFYINDSAASIKYDSTEGQWFYIVDQTKDQLDIASMAPA
;
A
#
# COMPACT_ATOMS: atom_id res chain seq x y z
N MET A 1 -32.06 8.60 -133.68
CA MET A 1 -31.37 9.43 -132.66
C MET A 1 -32.00 9.17 -131.30
N THR A 2 -31.17 8.64 -130.39
CA THR A 2 -31.19 8.91 -128.93
C THR A 2 -32.48 8.75 -128.10
N ARG A 3 -32.43 7.68 -127.29
CA ARG A 3 -32.57 7.65 -125.81
C ARG A 3 -33.96 7.60 -125.17
N LYS A 4 -34.18 6.43 -124.56
CA LYS A 4 -34.63 6.16 -123.18
C LYS A 4 -36.08 6.58 -122.81
N ARG A 5 -36.96 5.57 -122.75
CA ARG A 5 -37.52 5.00 -121.51
C ARG A 5 -38.13 3.61 -121.82
N VAL A 6 -37.51 2.60 -121.21
CA VAL A 6 -37.79 1.15 -121.16
C VAL A 6 -38.76 0.94 -119.98
N PHE A 7 -39.75 0.04 -119.93
CA PHE A 7 -40.42 -0.85 -120.89
C PHE A 7 -41.65 -1.42 -120.14
N ILE A 8 -42.75 -1.62 -120.89
CA ILE A 8 -43.80 -2.67 -120.79
C ILE A 8 -44.80 -2.65 -119.63
N ALA A 9 -46.00 -2.21 -120.00
CA ALA A 9 -47.28 -2.66 -119.49
C ALA A 9 -47.77 -3.89 -120.28
N PHE A 10 -48.34 -4.88 -119.60
CA PHE A 10 -49.25 -5.96 -120.07
C PHE A 10 -49.89 -6.53 -118.79
N ALA A 11 -51.18 -6.33 -118.47
CA ALA A 11 -52.42 -6.85 -119.08
C ALA A 11 -52.65 -8.36 -118.84
N VAL A 12 -53.95 -8.74 -118.74
CA VAL A 12 -54.58 -10.08 -118.58
C VAL A 12 -54.91 -10.43 -117.11
N ALA A 13 -56.11 -10.85 -116.66
CA ALA A 13 -57.42 -11.27 -117.19
C ALA A 13 -58.47 -11.08 -116.05
N VAL A 14 -59.74 -10.68 -116.23
CA VAL A 14 -60.90 -11.27 -116.96
C VAL A 14 -61.60 -12.45 -116.24
N MET A 15 -62.89 -12.21 -115.91
CA MET A 15 -64.07 -13.11 -115.79
C MET A 15 -64.05 -14.28 -114.79
N ILE A 16 -65.15 -14.55 -114.06
CA ILE A 16 -66.38 -15.29 -114.47
C ILE A 16 -67.50 -14.94 -113.46
N LEU A 17 -68.59 -14.22 -113.78
CA LEU A 17 -69.90 -14.63 -114.36
C LEU A 17 -70.41 -15.98 -113.81
N VAL A 18 -71.50 -16.09 -113.05
CA VAL A 18 -72.84 -16.39 -113.59
C VAL A 18 -73.87 -16.05 -112.52
N LEU A 19 -74.71 -15.06 -112.83
CA LEU A 19 -76.05 -14.90 -112.28
C LEU A 19 -77.00 -15.14 -113.47
N THR A 20 -77.56 -16.33 -113.61
CA THR A 20 -78.78 -16.57 -114.43
C THR A 20 -79.58 -17.75 -113.87
N ALA A 21 -80.69 -17.37 -113.24
CA ALA A 21 -82.01 -18.00 -113.14
C ALA A 21 -82.18 -19.48 -113.54
N ALA A 22 -82.67 -20.27 -112.59
CA ALA A 22 -83.90 -21.03 -112.80
C ALA A 22 -84.72 -21.06 -111.50
N LEU A 23 -85.91 -20.46 -111.58
CA LEU A 23 -87.10 -20.60 -110.74
C LEU A 23 -87.06 -21.76 -109.71
N LEU A 24 -87.46 -21.49 -108.46
CA LEU A 24 -88.81 -21.84 -107.95
C LEU A 24 -88.94 -21.49 -106.45
N VAL A 25 -89.98 -20.71 -106.16
CA VAL A 25 -90.82 -20.69 -104.95
C VAL A 25 -90.26 -20.02 -103.69
N ALA A 26 -90.96 -18.95 -103.33
CA ALA A 26 -90.79 -18.10 -102.16
C ALA A 26 -91.47 -18.67 -100.89
N CYS A 27 -90.84 -18.45 -99.73
CA CYS A 27 -91.47 -17.93 -98.51
C CYS A 27 -90.37 -17.43 -97.54
N GLY A 28 -90.60 -16.32 -96.85
CA GLY A 28 -89.56 -15.50 -96.21
C GLY A 28 -89.19 -15.84 -94.76
N ASP A 29 -88.08 -15.23 -94.32
CA ASP A 29 -87.82 -14.66 -92.98
C ASP A 29 -86.47 -13.89 -93.03
N GLU A 30 -86.47 -12.56 -92.80
CA GLU A 30 -85.24 -11.77 -92.66
C GLU A 30 -84.70 -11.94 -91.23
N THR A 31 -83.52 -12.55 -91.10
CA THR A 31 -82.88 -12.80 -89.79
C THR A 31 -82.07 -11.58 -89.35
N LYS A 32 -82.42 -11.00 -88.20
CA LYS A 32 -81.73 -9.85 -87.60
C LYS A 32 -80.30 -10.24 -87.18
N THR A 33 -79.33 -9.39 -87.48
CA THR A 33 -77.91 -9.61 -87.15
C THR A 33 -77.31 -8.41 -86.40
N TYR A 34 -76.29 -8.65 -85.58
CA TYR A 34 -75.50 -7.65 -84.89
C TYR A 34 -74.02 -7.76 -85.23
N THR A 35 -73.35 -6.62 -85.24
CA THR A 35 -71.92 -6.50 -85.50
C THR A 35 -71.14 -6.66 -84.19
N VAL A 36 -70.24 -7.64 -84.15
CA VAL A 36 -69.21 -7.76 -83.11
C VAL A 36 -67.88 -7.29 -83.68
N THR A 37 -67.24 -6.33 -83.01
CA THR A 37 -65.94 -5.79 -83.43
C THR A 37 -64.90 -6.02 -82.34
N PHE A 38 -63.75 -6.57 -82.71
CA PHE A 38 -62.57 -6.69 -81.84
C PHE A 38 -61.55 -5.62 -82.24
N LYS A 39 -61.11 -4.80 -81.28
CA LYS A 39 -60.18 -3.68 -81.51
C LYS A 39 -58.95 -3.73 -80.62
N ASP A 40 -57.78 -3.43 -81.17
CA ASP A 40 -56.57 -3.11 -80.41
C ASP A 40 -56.29 -1.61 -80.53
N GLY A 41 -56.59 -0.85 -79.48
CA GLY A 41 -56.67 0.60 -79.53
C GLY A 41 -57.70 1.07 -80.58
N GLU A 42 -57.25 1.87 -81.54
CA GLU A 42 -58.09 2.34 -82.66
C GLU A 42 -58.18 1.33 -83.82
N THR A 43 -57.32 0.30 -83.83
CA THR A 43 -57.21 -0.65 -84.94
C THR A 43 -58.28 -1.74 -84.81
N VAL A 44 -59.06 -1.94 -85.87
CA VAL A 44 -60.00 -3.07 -85.95
C VAL A 44 -59.21 -4.34 -86.30
N VAL A 45 -59.19 -5.30 -85.39
CA VAL A 45 -58.53 -6.60 -85.56
C VAL A 45 -59.43 -7.56 -86.32
N LYS A 46 -60.73 -7.59 -85.98
CA LYS A 46 -61.73 -8.41 -86.68
C LYS A 46 -63.13 -7.85 -86.49
N THR A 47 -63.98 -8.02 -87.49
CA THR A 47 -65.41 -7.71 -87.41
C THR A 47 -66.21 -8.87 -87.97
N VAL A 48 -67.26 -9.29 -87.27
CA VAL A 48 -68.17 -10.36 -87.67
C VAL A 48 -69.62 -9.91 -87.48
N SER A 49 -70.51 -10.40 -88.35
CA SER A 49 -71.96 -10.24 -88.20
C SER A 49 -72.56 -11.54 -87.66
N VAL A 50 -73.21 -11.48 -86.50
CA VAL A 50 -73.75 -12.64 -85.77
C VAL A 50 -75.26 -12.51 -85.69
N GLN A 51 -76.02 -13.60 -85.86
CA GLN A 51 -77.48 -13.56 -85.73
C GLN A 51 -77.91 -13.24 -84.29
N ASP A 52 -79.04 -12.53 -84.15
CA ASP A 52 -79.62 -12.18 -82.85
C ASP A 52 -79.82 -13.42 -81.97
N GLY A 53 -79.26 -13.41 -80.76
CA GLY A 53 -79.34 -14.50 -79.80
C GLY A 53 -78.36 -15.65 -80.02
N ALA A 54 -77.55 -15.64 -81.09
CA ALA A 54 -76.51 -16.64 -81.34
C ALA A 54 -75.19 -16.27 -80.66
N THR A 55 -74.32 -17.26 -80.43
CA THR A 55 -72.93 -17.07 -79.97
C THR A 55 -71.99 -16.85 -81.15
N ILE A 56 -70.80 -16.30 -80.90
CA ILE A 56 -69.76 -16.17 -81.92
C ILE A 56 -69.20 -17.56 -82.26
N ALA A 57 -69.04 -17.86 -83.55
CA ALA A 57 -68.42 -19.12 -83.98
C ALA A 57 -66.89 -19.08 -83.79
N ASP A 58 -66.27 -20.24 -83.54
CA ASP A 58 -64.81 -20.32 -83.32
C ASP A 58 -64.00 -19.77 -84.50
N ALA A 59 -64.46 -19.96 -85.73
CA ALA A 59 -63.81 -19.42 -86.94
C ALA A 59 -63.84 -17.88 -86.99
N ASP A 60 -64.76 -17.25 -86.28
CA ASP A 60 -64.97 -15.81 -86.23
C ASP A 60 -64.30 -15.13 -85.04
N LEU A 61 -63.70 -15.89 -84.12
CA LEU A 61 -62.84 -15.35 -83.08
C LEU A 61 -61.53 -14.83 -83.68
N PRO A 62 -61.01 -13.67 -83.22
CA PRO A 62 -59.63 -13.30 -83.50
C PRO A 62 -58.67 -14.23 -82.76
N ALA A 63 -57.46 -14.39 -83.27
CA ALA A 63 -56.38 -14.98 -82.49
C ALA A 63 -56.02 -14.05 -81.33
N ASP A 64 -55.54 -14.62 -80.22
CA ASP A 64 -54.96 -13.82 -79.14
C ASP A 64 -53.79 -12.99 -79.68
N LEU A 65 -53.71 -11.74 -79.22
CA LEU A 65 -52.61 -10.87 -79.60
C LEU A 65 -51.33 -11.34 -78.91
N ALA A 66 -50.20 -11.25 -79.62
CA ALA A 66 -48.91 -11.60 -79.05
C ALA A 66 -48.51 -10.56 -78.00
N ASP A 67 -47.95 -11.03 -76.89
CA ASP A 67 -47.31 -10.16 -75.91
C ASP A 67 -46.24 -9.27 -76.58
N THR A 68 -46.16 -8.02 -76.15
CA THR A 68 -45.12 -7.09 -76.56
C THR A 68 -43.97 -7.13 -75.55
N ALA A 69 -42.91 -6.34 -75.78
CA ALA A 69 -41.79 -6.28 -74.85
C ALA A 69 -42.21 -5.80 -73.44
N ASP A 70 -43.19 -4.90 -73.37
CA ASP A 70 -43.57 -4.13 -72.18
C ASP A 70 -45.05 -4.31 -71.79
N ALA A 71 -45.81 -5.16 -72.49
CA ALA A 71 -47.21 -5.42 -72.19
C ALA A 71 -47.67 -6.82 -72.61
N ALA A 72 -48.39 -7.52 -71.72
CA ALA A 72 -48.97 -8.84 -71.95
C ALA A 72 -50.46 -8.74 -72.29
N PHE A 73 -50.93 -9.48 -73.28
CA PHE A 73 -52.33 -9.48 -73.69
C PHE A 73 -53.18 -10.24 -72.65
N GLU A 74 -54.20 -9.59 -72.08
CA GLU A 74 -55.08 -10.19 -71.07
C GLU A 74 -56.39 -10.74 -71.66
N GLY A 75 -56.68 -10.40 -72.91
CA GLY A 75 -57.92 -10.77 -73.58
C GLY A 75 -58.71 -9.58 -74.10
N TRP A 76 -59.91 -9.88 -74.58
CA TRP A 76 -60.83 -8.92 -75.18
C TRP A 76 -61.89 -8.50 -74.16
N PHE A 77 -62.17 -7.20 -74.02
CA PHE A 77 -63.08 -6.67 -73.00
C PHE A 77 -64.03 -5.61 -73.59
N ASN A 78 -65.29 -5.62 -73.18
CA ASN A 78 -66.23 -4.54 -73.44
C ASN A 78 -66.40 -3.71 -72.16
N GLY A 79 -65.70 -2.57 -72.08
CA GLY A 79 -65.53 -1.88 -70.80
C GLY A 79 -64.79 -2.78 -69.82
N ASP A 80 -65.40 -3.06 -68.66
CA ASP A 80 -64.84 -3.95 -67.63
C ASP A 80 -65.27 -5.42 -67.80
N VAL A 81 -66.12 -5.73 -68.77
CA VAL A 81 -66.67 -7.08 -68.97
C VAL A 81 -65.76 -7.87 -69.92
N ALA A 82 -65.18 -8.96 -69.42
CA ALA A 82 -64.38 -9.87 -70.23
C ALA A 82 -65.25 -10.53 -71.31
N PHE A 83 -64.66 -10.73 -72.50
CA PHE A 83 -65.29 -11.47 -73.57
C PHE A 83 -65.57 -12.92 -73.13
N ASP A 84 -66.85 -13.31 -73.20
CA ASP A 84 -67.30 -14.67 -72.96
C ASP A 84 -67.83 -15.25 -74.27
N LYS A 85 -67.12 -16.25 -74.80
CA LYS A 85 -67.49 -16.92 -76.05
C LYS A 85 -68.85 -17.62 -76.00
N THR A 86 -69.38 -17.89 -74.81
CA THR A 86 -70.67 -18.56 -74.62
C THR A 86 -71.85 -17.59 -74.51
N ALA A 87 -71.58 -16.27 -74.44
CA ALA A 87 -72.60 -15.25 -74.36
C ALA A 87 -73.32 -15.07 -75.71
N ALA A 88 -74.65 -15.03 -75.67
CA ALA A 88 -75.48 -14.72 -76.82
C ALA A 88 -75.34 -13.23 -77.22
N ILE A 89 -75.19 -12.97 -78.53
CA ILE A 89 -75.08 -11.62 -79.07
C ILE A 89 -76.48 -11.06 -79.33
N THR A 90 -76.88 -10.06 -78.54
CA THR A 90 -78.21 -9.43 -78.60
C THR A 90 -78.16 -7.94 -78.96
N SER A 91 -76.96 -7.39 -79.19
CA SER A 91 -76.72 -6.03 -79.68
C SER A 91 -75.33 -5.91 -80.31
N ASN A 92 -75.08 -4.81 -81.03
CA ASN A 92 -73.73 -4.51 -81.52
C ASN A 92 -72.79 -4.30 -80.32
N VAL A 93 -71.64 -4.96 -80.33
CA VAL A 93 -70.66 -4.89 -79.23
C VAL A 93 -69.25 -4.71 -79.77
N THR A 94 -68.45 -3.92 -79.08
CA THR A 94 -67.02 -3.77 -79.36
C THR A 94 -66.23 -4.29 -78.17
N TYR A 95 -65.38 -5.29 -78.41
CA TYR A 95 -64.41 -5.73 -77.42
C TYR A 95 -63.04 -5.13 -77.76
N THR A 96 -62.39 -4.53 -76.78
CA THR A 96 -61.07 -3.93 -76.90
C THR A 96 -60.03 -4.81 -76.21
N ALA A 97 -58.84 -4.92 -76.80
CA ALA A 97 -57.70 -5.59 -76.20
C ALA A 97 -57.34 -4.92 -74.87
N LYS A 98 -57.22 -5.72 -73.81
CA LYS A 98 -56.70 -5.28 -72.52
C LYS A 98 -55.28 -5.81 -72.34
N TRP A 99 -54.42 -4.96 -71.80
CA TRP A 99 -52.99 -5.22 -71.69
C TRP A 99 -52.51 -4.98 -70.25
N ALA A 100 -51.71 -5.90 -69.72
CA ALA A 100 -51.00 -5.74 -68.45
C ALA A 100 -49.58 -5.26 -68.72
N SER A 101 -49.12 -4.19 -68.06
CA SER A 101 -47.72 -3.77 -68.16
C SER A 101 -46.79 -4.88 -67.71
N ILE A 102 -45.68 -5.07 -68.43
CA ILE A 102 -44.59 -5.97 -68.07
C ILE A 102 -43.41 -5.12 -67.61
N PHE A 103 -42.86 -5.47 -66.45
CA PHE A 103 -41.66 -4.87 -65.91
C PHE A 103 -40.49 -5.86 -65.92
N THR A 104 -39.30 -5.33 -66.10
CA THR A 104 -38.05 -6.08 -66.08
C THR A 104 -37.41 -6.00 -64.70
N VAL A 105 -37.18 -7.16 -64.08
CA VAL A 105 -36.37 -7.32 -62.88
C VAL A 105 -34.99 -7.78 -63.30
N THR A 106 -33.94 -7.04 -62.94
CA THR A 106 -32.55 -7.38 -63.30
C THR A 106 -31.73 -7.64 -62.04
N PHE A 107 -30.99 -8.75 -62.00
CA PHE A 107 -30.01 -9.04 -60.97
C PHE A 107 -28.60 -8.83 -61.52
N LYS A 108 -27.77 -8.03 -60.85
CA LYS A 108 -26.41 -7.69 -61.29
C LYS A 108 -25.35 -7.96 -60.22
N ASN A 109 -24.16 -8.39 -60.64
CA ASN A 109 -22.97 -8.41 -59.80
C ASN A 109 -21.92 -7.47 -60.41
N GLY A 110 -21.79 -6.25 -59.86
CA GLY A 110 -21.07 -5.18 -60.56
C GLY A 110 -21.77 -4.83 -61.88
N ASP A 111 -21.02 -4.84 -62.97
CA ASP A 111 -21.55 -4.57 -64.31
C ASP A 111 -22.19 -5.81 -64.96
N ASP A 112 -21.93 -7.01 -64.43
CA ASP A 112 -22.41 -8.27 -65.00
C ASP A 112 -23.88 -8.50 -64.66
N VAL A 113 -24.70 -8.75 -65.69
CA VAL A 113 -26.09 -9.17 -65.54
C VAL A 113 -26.13 -10.67 -65.28
N ILE A 114 -26.64 -11.05 -64.11
CA ILE A 114 -26.71 -12.44 -63.65
C ILE A 114 -28.01 -13.09 -64.09
N ALA A 115 -29.13 -12.37 -63.97
CA ALA A 115 -30.43 -12.84 -64.40
C ALA A 115 -31.34 -11.66 -64.75
N THR A 116 -32.29 -11.89 -65.65
CA THR A 116 -33.35 -10.94 -65.99
C THR A 116 -34.67 -11.68 -66.07
N ALA A 117 -35.72 -11.10 -65.51
CA ALA A 117 -37.07 -11.65 -65.53
C ALA A 117 -38.07 -10.60 -66.03
N LYS A 118 -39.10 -11.06 -66.76
CA LYS A 118 -40.24 -10.25 -67.16
C LYS A 118 -41.43 -10.61 -66.29
N VAL A 119 -41.96 -9.63 -65.55
CA VAL A 119 -43.03 -9.84 -64.57
C VAL A 119 -44.18 -8.87 -64.87
N LYS A 120 -45.42 -9.37 -64.88
CA LYS A 120 -46.59 -8.50 -65.05
C LYS A 120 -46.74 -7.58 -63.84
N SER A 121 -47.23 -6.37 -64.08
CA SER A 121 -47.48 -5.38 -63.04
C SER A 121 -48.41 -5.95 -61.97
N GLY A 122 -48.00 -5.83 -60.71
CA GLY A 122 -48.75 -6.32 -59.54
C GLY A 122 -48.50 -7.79 -59.20
N GLU A 123 -47.79 -8.55 -60.04
CA GLU A 123 -47.40 -9.93 -59.75
C GLU A 123 -46.03 -10.01 -59.04
N LYS A 124 -45.77 -11.16 -58.41
CA LYS A 124 -44.47 -11.50 -57.84
C LYS A 124 -43.59 -12.13 -58.91
N ILE A 125 -42.28 -11.97 -58.79
CA ILE A 125 -41.32 -12.71 -59.63
C ILE A 125 -41.46 -14.22 -59.38
N ALA A 126 -41.42 -15.03 -60.44
CA ALA A 126 -41.47 -16.48 -60.29
C ALA A 126 -40.19 -17.01 -59.64
N ALA A 127 -40.31 -18.02 -58.77
CA ALA A 127 -39.16 -18.57 -58.05
C ALA A 127 -38.06 -19.11 -58.98
N ALA A 128 -38.41 -19.58 -60.18
CA ALA A 128 -37.46 -20.05 -61.18
C ALA A 128 -36.63 -18.94 -61.83
N ASP A 129 -37.11 -17.69 -61.79
CA ASP A 129 -36.43 -16.53 -62.37
C ASP A 129 -35.53 -15.80 -61.35
N ILE A 130 -35.57 -16.21 -60.08
CA ILE A 130 -34.68 -15.70 -59.05
C ILE A 130 -33.35 -16.46 -59.15
N PRO A 131 -32.21 -15.77 -59.36
CA PRO A 131 -30.92 -16.45 -59.44
C PRO A 131 -30.55 -17.08 -58.10
N ALA A 132 -29.78 -18.16 -58.15
CA ALA A 132 -29.18 -18.75 -56.97
C ALA A 132 -28.24 -17.74 -56.27
N ASN A 133 -28.07 -17.91 -54.96
CA ASN A 133 -27.08 -17.12 -54.21
C ASN A 133 -25.69 -17.30 -54.80
N LEU A 134 -24.95 -16.20 -54.89
CA LEU A 134 -23.56 -16.24 -55.35
C LEU A 134 -22.68 -16.93 -54.30
N ALA A 135 -21.68 -17.67 -54.78
CA ALA A 135 -20.72 -18.33 -53.90
C ALA A 135 -19.83 -17.29 -53.20
N ASN A 136 -19.52 -17.52 -51.93
CA ASN A 136 -18.54 -16.71 -51.21
C ASN A 136 -17.17 -16.78 -51.91
N THR A 137 -16.42 -15.69 -51.81
CA THR A 137 -15.02 -15.65 -52.22
C THR A 137 -14.12 -15.79 -50.98
N ALA A 138 -12.81 -15.88 -51.18
CA ALA A 138 -11.84 -15.93 -50.07
C ALA A 138 -11.88 -14.66 -49.17
N ASP A 139 -12.32 -13.53 -49.75
CA ASP A 139 -12.24 -12.20 -49.13
C ASP A 139 -13.61 -11.51 -49.03
N ALA A 140 -14.72 -12.20 -49.38
CA ALA A 140 -16.06 -11.63 -49.27
C ALA A 140 -17.17 -12.70 -49.17
N THR A 141 -18.19 -12.42 -48.34
CA THR A 141 -19.42 -13.21 -48.21
C THR A 141 -20.58 -12.53 -48.96
N PHE A 142 -21.37 -13.28 -49.71
CA PHE A 142 -22.56 -12.76 -50.37
C PHE A 142 -23.68 -12.52 -49.35
N GLU A 143 -24.18 -11.28 -49.24
CA GLU A 143 -25.24 -10.91 -48.29
C GLU A 143 -26.64 -10.99 -48.90
N GLY A 144 -26.74 -10.97 -50.22
CA GLY A 144 -28.01 -10.97 -50.93
C GLY A 144 -28.06 -9.94 -52.06
N TRP A 145 -29.25 -9.81 -52.62
CA TRP A 145 -29.56 -8.88 -53.71
C TRP A 145 -30.24 -7.63 -53.14
N PHE A 146 -29.81 -6.44 -53.55
CA PHE A 146 -30.30 -5.16 -53.00
C PHE A 146 -30.54 -4.13 -54.08
N ASN A 147 -31.61 -3.34 -53.97
CA ASN A 147 -31.83 -2.15 -54.78
C ASN A 147 -31.54 -0.92 -53.91
N GLY A 148 -30.34 -0.36 -54.06
CA GLY A 148 -29.80 0.60 -53.08
C GLY A 148 -29.68 -0.07 -51.72
N ASP A 149 -30.38 0.47 -50.72
CA ASP A 149 -30.40 -0.08 -49.35
C ASP A 149 -31.55 -1.08 -49.11
N VAL A 150 -32.43 -1.29 -50.09
CA VAL A 150 -33.60 -2.17 -49.95
C VAL A 150 -33.24 -3.60 -50.33
N ALA A 151 -33.34 -4.52 -49.37
CA ALA A 151 -33.13 -5.94 -49.62
C ALA A 151 -34.20 -6.49 -50.57
N PHE A 152 -33.79 -7.41 -51.46
CA PHE A 152 -34.71 -8.13 -52.31
C PHE A 152 -35.70 -8.96 -51.48
N ASP A 153 -36.98 -8.72 -51.72
CA ASP A 153 -38.08 -9.49 -51.16
C ASP A 153 -38.76 -10.29 -52.28
N LYS A 154 -38.66 -11.62 -52.20
CA LYS A 154 -39.28 -12.54 -53.16
C LYS A 154 -40.81 -12.44 -53.19
N ASP A 155 -41.41 -11.90 -52.14
CA ASP A 155 -42.85 -11.76 -52.00
C ASP A 155 -43.38 -10.37 -52.38
N ALA A 156 -42.50 -9.45 -52.77
CA ALA A 156 -42.91 -8.12 -53.24
C ALA A 156 -43.54 -8.18 -54.64
N ALA A 157 -44.64 -7.45 -54.82
CA ALA A 157 -45.25 -7.23 -56.13
C ALA A 157 -44.42 -6.23 -56.96
N ILE A 158 -44.24 -6.52 -58.24
CA ILE A 158 -43.46 -5.67 -59.15
C ILE A 158 -44.36 -4.60 -59.78
N SER A 159 -44.01 -3.32 -59.62
CA SER A 159 -44.76 -2.18 -60.16
C SER A 159 -43.93 -1.24 -61.03
N ALA A 160 -42.64 -1.53 -61.21
CA ALA A 160 -41.72 -0.81 -62.07
C ALA A 160 -40.51 -1.70 -62.42
N ASN A 161 -39.74 -1.29 -63.43
CA ASN A 161 -38.42 -1.89 -63.69
C ASN A 161 -37.51 -1.69 -62.47
N VAL A 162 -36.85 -2.75 -62.02
CA VAL A 162 -35.98 -2.72 -60.84
C VAL A 162 -34.70 -3.48 -61.10
N THR A 163 -33.59 -2.95 -60.59
CA THR A 163 -32.29 -3.62 -60.60
C THR A 163 -31.87 -3.92 -59.17
N TYR A 164 -31.64 -5.18 -58.87
CA TYR A 164 -31.01 -5.61 -57.63
C TYR A 164 -29.54 -5.95 -57.88
N THR A 165 -28.65 -5.40 -57.08
CA THR A 165 -27.21 -5.61 -57.14
C THR A 165 -26.77 -6.53 -56.01
N ALA A 166 -25.81 -7.41 -56.29
CA ALA A 166 -25.18 -8.25 -55.29
C ALA A 166 -24.48 -7.39 -54.24
N LYS A 167 -24.82 -7.60 -52.97
CA LYS A 167 -24.13 -6.99 -51.83
C LYS A 167 -23.17 -7.99 -51.21
N TRP A 168 -21.96 -7.54 -50.90
CA TRP A 168 -20.87 -8.34 -50.38
C TRP A 168 -20.34 -7.76 -49.07
N ALA A 169 -20.16 -8.60 -48.06
CA ALA A 169 -19.44 -8.27 -46.84
C ALA A 169 -17.99 -8.71 -46.96
N GLY A 170 -17.04 -7.79 -46.83
CA GLY A 170 -15.61 -8.11 -46.85
C GLY A 170 -15.23 -9.06 -45.70
N ILE A 171 -14.34 -10.02 -45.97
CA ILE A 171 -13.78 -10.93 -44.97
C ILE A 171 -12.33 -10.51 -44.71
N LEU A 172 -12.01 -10.28 -43.45
CA LEU A 172 -10.71 -9.88 -42.95
C LEU A 172 -10.04 -11.03 -42.21
N THR A 173 -8.72 -11.07 -42.25
CA THR A 173 -7.90 -12.08 -41.58
C THR A 173 -7.32 -11.49 -40.30
N VAL A 174 -7.59 -12.15 -39.17
CA VAL A 174 -6.93 -11.90 -37.88
C VAL A 174 -5.91 -13.01 -37.65
N THR A 175 -4.66 -12.66 -37.35
CA THR A 175 -3.58 -13.63 -37.12
C THR A 175 -2.94 -13.42 -35.76
N PHE A 176 -2.78 -14.49 -34.98
CA PHE A 176 -2.05 -14.48 -33.72
C PHE A 176 -0.71 -15.18 -33.90
N LYS A 177 0.40 -14.55 -33.49
CA LYS A 177 1.76 -15.06 -33.69
C LYS A 177 2.60 -15.07 -32.42
N GLU A 178 3.42 -16.10 -32.26
CA GLU A 178 4.54 -16.12 -31.32
C GLU A 178 5.85 -16.08 -32.12
N GLY A 179 6.49 -14.91 -32.18
CA GLY A 179 7.59 -14.68 -33.12
C GLY A 179 7.10 -14.89 -34.56
N ASP A 180 7.78 -15.77 -35.30
CA ASP A 180 7.40 -16.13 -36.67
C ASP A 180 6.32 -17.22 -36.73
N ASN A 181 6.06 -17.91 -35.62
CA ASN A 181 5.10 -19.01 -35.57
C ASN A 181 3.66 -18.48 -35.54
N VAL A 182 2.81 -18.99 -36.42
CA VAL A 182 1.37 -18.68 -36.44
C VAL A 182 0.66 -19.60 -35.46
N ILE A 183 0.04 -19.02 -34.44
CA ILE A 183 -0.67 -19.74 -33.38
C ILE A 183 -2.13 -19.97 -33.78
N ALA A 184 -2.78 -18.94 -34.33
CA ALA A 184 -4.15 -19.03 -34.80
C ALA A 184 -4.41 -18.03 -35.93
N THR A 185 -5.35 -18.36 -36.81
CA THR A 185 -5.86 -17.47 -37.85
C THR A 185 -7.37 -17.57 -37.90
N ALA A 186 -8.04 -16.42 -37.97
CA ALA A 186 -9.49 -16.33 -38.05
C ALA A 186 -9.91 -15.49 -39.26
N LYS A 187 -11.06 -15.83 -39.84
CA LYS A 187 -11.71 -15.07 -40.92
C LYS A 187 -12.95 -14.40 -40.32
N VAL A 188 -12.97 -13.07 -40.31
CA VAL A 188 -13.99 -12.26 -39.64
C VAL A 188 -14.60 -11.31 -40.67
N LYS A 189 -15.93 -11.16 -40.69
CA LYS A 189 -16.54 -10.14 -41.56
C LYS A 189 -16.15 -8.75 -41.09
N SER A 190 -15.90 -7.86 -42.05
CA SER A 190 -15.55 -6.46 -41.77
C SER A 190 -16.65 -5.79 -40.95
N GLY A 191 -16.26 -5.19 -39.83
CA GLY A 191 -17.17 -4.54 -38.88
C GLY A 191 -17.73 -5.48 -37.80
N GLU A 192 -17.42 -6.78 -37.84
CA GLU A 192 -17.80 -7.73 -36.79
C GLU A 192 -16.64 -7.97 -35.80
N LYS A 193 -16.98 -8.51 -34.63
CA LYS A 193 -16.01 -9.00 -33.64
C LYS A 193 -15.52 -10.39 -34.04
N ILE A 194 -14.28 -10.73 -33.66
CA ILE A 194 -13.81 -12.11 -33.75
C ILE A 194 -14.63 -13.02 -32.83
N ALA A 195 -14.96 -14.23 -33.27
CA ALA A 195 -15.68 -15.18 -32.45
C ALA A 195 -14.77 -15.69 -31.30
N ALA A 196 -15.32 -15.87 -30.11
CA ALA A 196 -14.55 -16.30 -28.95
C ALA A 196 -13.82 -17.65 -29.16
N ALA A 197 -14.39 -18.54 -29.99
CA ALA A 197 -13.79 -19.82 -30.33
C ALA A 197 -12.55 -19.70 -31.25
N ASP A 198 -12.39 -18.58 -31.95
CA ASP A 198 -11.25 -18.33 -32.85
C ASP A 198 -10.11 -17.56 -32.16
N ILE A 199 -10.33 -17.13 -30.91
CA ILE A 199 -9.29 -16.50 -30.07
C ILE A 199 -8.48 -17.64 -29.44
N PRO A 200 -7.14 -17.70 -29.65
CA PRO A 200 -6.31 -18.71 -29.02
C PRO A 200 -6.32 -18.54 -27.49
N SER A 201 -6.15 -19.65 -26.78
CA SER A 201 -5.87 -19.59 -25.34
C SER A 201 -4.58 -18.84 -25.07
N ASP A 202 -4.48 -18.23 -23.88
CA ASP A 202 -3.24 -17.64 -23.41
C ASP A 202 -2.10 -18.66 -23.44
N LEU A 203 -0.91 -18.18 -23.83
CA LEU A 203 0.27 -19.01 -23.85
C LEU A 203 0.74 -19.26 -22.41
N ALA A 204 1.30 -20.45 -22.17
CA ALA A 204 1.88 -20.75 -20.87
C ALA A 204 3.12 -19.89 -20.60
N ASP A 205 3.25 -19.44 -19.36
CA ASP A 205 4.47 -18.81 -18.87
C ASP A 205 5.67 -19.76 -19.07
N LYS A 206 6.82 -19.17 -19.38
CA LYS A 206 8.10 -19.87 -19.47
C LYS A 206 8.90 -19.60 -18.19
N ALA A 207 10.02 -20.31 -18.01
CA ALA A 207 10.79 -20.25 -16.77
C ALA A 207 11.16 -18.81 -16.34
N ASP A 208 11.52 -17.96 -17.31
CA ASP A 208 12.09 -16.62 -17.11
C ASP A 208 11.29 -15.51 -17.81
N VAL A 209 10.09 -15.82 -18.34
CA VAL A 209 9.19 -14.83 -18.94
C VAL A 209 7.73 -15.22 -18.72
N ALA A 210 6.88 -14.22 -18.44
CA ALA A 210 5.44 -14.37 -18.33
C ALA A 210 4.75 -13.84 -19.58
N PHE A 211 3.67 -14.50 -20.00
CA PHE A 211 2.84 -14.04 -21.11
C PHE A 211 1.97 -12.86 -20.66
N ASP A 212 2.02 -11.74 -21.38
CA ASP A 212 1.23 -10.54 -21.06
C ASP A 212 0.01 -10.36 -21.97
N GLY A 213 -0.12 -11.21 -22.99
CA GLY A 213 -1.21 -11.16 -23.95
C GLY A 213 -0.75 -10.95 -25.39
N TRP A 214 -1.73 -10.70 -26.25
CA TRP A 214 -1.59 -10.50 -27.68
C TRP A 214 -1.61 -9.00 -28.01
N PHE A 215 -0.67 -8.52 -28.82
CA PHE A 215 -0.53 -7.09 -29.11
C PHE A 215 -0.30 -6.82 -30.60
N ASN A 216 -0.89 -5.76 -31.14
CA ASN A 216 -0.55 -5.23 -32.45
C ASN A 216 0.32 -3.98 -32.27
N GLY A 217 1.64 -4.15 -32.36
CA GLY A 217 2.60 -3.14 -31.90
C GLY A 217 2.43 -2.92 -30.40
N ASP A 218 2.04 -1.71 -30.01
CA ASP A 218 1.79 -1.35 -28.60
C ASP A 218 0.33 -1.48 -28.16
N VAL A 219 -0.59 -1.80 -29.09
CA VAL A 219 -2.02 -1.90 -28.80
C VAL A 219 -2.36 -3.31 -28.36
N ALA A 220 -2.85 -3.46 -27.12
CA ALA A 220 -3.34 -4.74 -26.61
C ALA A 220 -4.56 -5.22 -27.39
N PHE A 221 -4.65 -6.54 -27.60
CA PHE A 221 -5.81 -7.18 -28.18
C PHE A 221 -7.04 -6.95 -27.29
N ASP A 222 -8.08 -6.39 -27.89
CA ASP A 222 -9.39 -6.22 -27.27
C ASP A 222 -10.38 -7.18 -27.95
N LYS A 223 -10.85 -8.17 -27.19
CA LYS A 223 -11.85 -9.15 -27.65
C LYS A 223 -13.19 -8.52 -28.06
N ASP A 224 -13.45 -7.30 -27.58
CA ASP A 224 -14.67 -6.57 -27.86
C ASP A 224 -14.54 -5.57 -29.02
N ALA A 225 -13.34 -5.40 -29.58
CA ALA A 225 -13.13 -4.56 -30.75
C ALA A 225 -13.64 -5.22 -32.03
N VAL A 226 -14.22 -4.39 -32.92
CA VAL A 226 -14.60 -4.81 -34.27
C VAL A 226 -13.37 -4.82 -35.19
N ILE A 227 -13.35 -5.75 -36.15
CA ILE A 227 -12.25 -5.87 -37.11
C ILE A 227 -12.58 -5.07 -38.37
N SER A 228 -11.76 -4.07 -38.69
CA SER A 228 -11.94 -3.19 -39.86
C SER A 228 -10.82 -3.31 -40.90
N ALA A 229 -9.72 -3.97 -40.57
CA ALA A 229 -8.65 -4.34 -41.49
C ALA A 229 -8.02 -5.68 -41.08
N ASN A 230 -7.24 -6.29 -41.98
CA ASN A 230 -6.39 -7.42 -41.63
C ASN A 230 -5.41 -7.01 -40.52
N VAL A 231 -5.30 -7.81 -39.46
CA VAL A 231 -4.49 -7.48 -38.29
C VAL A 231 -3.70 -8.70 -37.83
N THR A 232 -2.46 -8.45 -37.40
CA THR A 232 -1.63 -9.46 -36.76
C THR A 232 -1.37 -9.02 -35.31
N TYR A 233 -1.72 -9.87 -34.36
CA TYR A 233 -1.34 -9.73 -32.97
C TYR A 233 -0.17 -10.66 -32.65
N THR A 234 0.83 -10.16 -31.95
CA THR A 234 2.02 -10.90 -31.52
C THR A 234 2.02 -11.07 -30.01
N ALA A 235 2.46 -12.24 -29.54
CA ALA A 235 2.64 -12.53 -28.13
C ALA A 235 3.67 -11.57 -27.51
N LYS A 236 3.28 -10.90 -26.42
CA LYS A 236 4.17 -10.06 -25.62
C LYS A 236 4.52 -10.76 -24.31
N TRP A 237 5.76 -10.58 -23.89
CA TRP A 237 6.32 -11.28 -22.75
C TRP A 237 7.04 -10.30 -21.83
N THR A 238 6.90 -10.49 -20.52
CA THR A 238 7.64 -9.75 -19.49
C THR A 238 8.62 -10.68 -18.79
N SER A 239 9.88 -10.26 -18.63
CA SER A 239 10.88 -11.04 -17.90
C SER A 239 10.44 -11.37 -16.48
N ILE A 240 10.71 -12.58 -16.02
CA ILE A 240 10.54 -13.02 -14.64
C ILE A 240 11.94 -13.11 -14.03
N TYR A 241 12.11 -12.51 -12.87
CA TYR A 241 13.33 -12.59 -12.08
C TYR A 241 13.11 -13.42 -10.82
N THR A 242 14.15 -14.13 -10.41
CA THR A 242 14.18 -14.95 -9.21
C THR A 242 14.85 -14.17 -8.08
N ILE A 243 14.13 -14.03 -6.97
CA ILE A 243 14.60 -13.45 -5.72
C ILE A 243 14.87 -14.60 -4.76
N THR A 244 16.06 -14.65 -4.17
CA THR A 244 16.46 -15.73 -3.25
C THR A 244 16.86 -15.15 -1.90
N PHE A 245 16.28 -15.68 -0.83
CA PHE A 245 16.70 -15.36 0.55
C PHE A 245 17.52 -16.52 1.10
N LYS A 246 18.72 -16.23 1.61
CA LYS A 246 19.66 -17.25 2.10
C LYS A 246 20.15 -17.00 3.51
N ASN A 247 20.33 -18.04 4.30
CA ASN A 247 21.06 -18.00 5.57
C ASN A 247 22.34 -18.84 5.45
N GLY A 248 23.47 -18.19 5.19
CA GLY A 248 24.67 -18.89 4.72
C GLY A 248 24.40 -19.56 3.37
N ASP A 249 24.61 -20.87 3.29
CA ASP A 249 24.35 -21.66 2.08
C ASP A 249 22.90 -22.14 1.95
N GLU A 250 22.13 -22.09 3.04
CA GLU A 250 20.74 -22.54 3.07
C GLU A 250 19.83 -21.54 2.36
N VAL A 251 18.99 -22.03 1.44
CA VAL A 251 17.93 -21.23 0.80
C VAL A 251 16.69 -21.27 1.68
N ILE A 252 16.31 -20.11 2.19
CA ILE A 252 15.17 -19.93 3.10
C ILE A 252 13.88 -19.72 2.30
N ALA A 253 13.95 -18.92 1.25
CA ALA A 253 12.81 -18.68 0.36
C ALA A 253 13.28 -18.30 -1.05
N THR A 254 12.42 -18.57 -2.02
CA THR A 254 12.59 -18.13 -3.42
C THR A 254 11.28 -17.59 -3.94
N ALA A 255 11.32 -16.47 -4.65
CA ALA A 255 10.15 -15.88 -5.31
C ALA A 255 10.44 -15.64 -6.79
N LYS A 256 9.43 -15.79 -7.63
CA LYS A 256 9.46 -15.41 -9.04
C LYS A 256 8.61 -14.17 -9.24
N VAL A 257 9.21 -13.08 -9.71
CA VAL A 257 8.57 -11.77 -9.80
C VAL A 257 8.74 -11.22 -11.20
N LYS A 258 7.67 -10.68 -11.81
CA LYS A 258 7.77 -10.02 -13.12
C LYS A 258 8.64 -8.75 -13.00
N SER A 259 9.36 -8.45 -14.06
CA SER A 259 10.16 -7.22 -14.18
C SER A 259 9.27 -5.99 -13.99
N GLY A 260 9.71 -5.08 -13.12
CA GLY A 260 8.98 -3.87 -12.77
C GLY A 260 7.94 -4.04 -11.66
N GLU A 261 7.68 -5.25 -11.19
CA GLU A 261 6.80 -5.52 -10.05
C GLU A 261 7.56 -5.60 -8.73
N LYS A 262 6.83 -5.46 -7.62
CA LYS A 262 7.33 -5.72 -6.27
C LYS A 262 7.15 -7.19 -5.92
N ILE A 263 8.01 -7.72 -5.06
CA ILE A 263 7.80 -9.05 -4.47
C ILE A 263 6.51 -9.06 -3.62
N ALA A 264 5.70 -10.10 -3.74
CA ALA A 264 4.48 -10.22 -2.93
C ALA A 264 4.83 -10.46 -1.46
N ALA A 265 4.07 -9.86 -0.54
CA ALA A 265 4.34 -9.97 0.89
C ALA A 265 4.35 -11.43 1.41
N ALA A 266 3.57 -12.32 0.77
CA ALA A 266 3.52 -13.74 1.11
C ALA A 266 4.78 -14.52 0.71
N ASP A 267 5.56 -14.00 -0.25
CA ASP A 267 6.80 -14.63 -0.73
C ASP A 267 8.04 -14.11 0.02
N ILE A 268 7.87 -13.11 0.89
CA ILE A 268 8.92 -12.62 1.78
C ILE A 268 8.97 -13.54 3.01
N PRO A 269 10.12 -14.17 3.32
CA PRO A 269 10.24 -15.00 4.51
C PRO A 269 10.07 -14.16 5.78
N SER A 270 9.55 -14.79 6.85
CA SER A 270 9.56 -14.18 8.17
C SER A 270 11.00 -13.93 8.64
N ASP A 271 11.16 -12.93 9.51
CA ASP A 271 12.43 -12.68 10.17
C ASP A 271 12.92 -13.93 10.90
N LEU A 272 14.23 -14.18 10.82
CA LEU A 272 14.84 -15.30 11.51
C LEU A 272 14.92 -15.00 13.00
N ALA A 273 14.74 -16.04 13.81
CA ALA A 273 14.87 -15.91 15.25
C ALA A 273 16.32 -15.58 15.65
N ASP A 274 16.47 -14.67 16.61
CA ASP A 274 17.74 -14.42 17.28
C ASP A 274 18.30 -15.71 17.89
N LYS A 275 19.64 -15.83 17.89
CA LYS A 275 20.34 -16.90 18.59
C LYS A 275 20.95 -16.34 19.88
N ALA A 276 21.50 -17.21 20.71
CA ALA A 276 22.04 -16.81 22.01
C ALA A 276 23.05 -15.65 21.93
N ASP A 277 23.89 -15.66 20.89
CA ASP A 277 25.10 -14.83 20.76
C ASP A 277 25.09 -13.96 19.48
N VAL A 278 24.00 -14.00 18.70
CA VAL A 278 23.81 -13.17 17.50
C VAL A 278 22.34 -12.80 17.31
N ALA A 279 22.10 -11.56 16.90
CA ALA A 279 20.79 -11.04 16.54
C ALA A 279 20.65 -10.95 15.03
N PHE A 280 19.45 -11.23 14.50
CA PHE A 280 19.14 -11.05 13.10
C PHE A 280 18.91 -9.56 12.80
N ASP A 281 19.62 -9.01 11.82
CA ASP A 281 19.48 -7.60 11.40
C ASP A 281 18.64 -7.42 10.14
N GLY A 282 18.26 -8.53 9.50
CA GLY A 282 17.50 -8.51 8.26
C GLY A 282 18.23 -9.17 7.09
N TRP A 283 17.64 -9.00 5.91
CA TRP A 283 18.10 -9.55 4.65
C TRP A 283 18.88 -8.50 3.86
N PHE A 284 20.05 -8.84 3.33
CA PHE A 284 20.95 -7.90 2.66
C PHE A 284 21.54 -8.47 1.38
N ASN A 285 21.65 -7.64 0.33
CA ASN A 285 22.43 -7.96 -0.86
C ASN A 285 23.74 -7.16 -0.80
N GLY A 286 24.82 -7.82 -0.36
CA GLY A 286 26.05 -7.13 0.03
C GLY A 286 25.76 -6.18 1.21
N ASP A 287 25.94 -4.88 0.99
CA ASP A 287 25.67 -3.85 2.01
C ASP A 287 24.25 -3.25 1.91
N ALA A 288 23.51 -3.53 0.83
CA ALA A 288 22.17 -2.99 0.64
C ALA A 288 21.13 -3.81 1.42
N ALA A 289 20.42 -3.15 2.33
CA ALA A 289 19.29 -3.76 3.03
C ALA A 289 18.15 -4.08 2.06
N PHE A 290 17.44 -5.18 2.31
CA PHE A 290 16.24 -5.54 1.57
C PHE A 290 15.16 -4.46 1.74
N ASP A 291 14.77 -3.88 0.61
CA ASP A 291 13.64 -2.96 0.52
C ASP A 291 12.43 -3.69 -0.08
N ARG A 292 11.40 -3.89 0.73
CA ARG A 292 10.16 -4.57 0.31
C ARG A 292 9.38 -3.79 -0.76
N ASP A 293 9.65 -2.49 -0.89
CA ASP A 293 8.98 -1.61 -1.83
C ASP A 293 9.76 -1.41 -3.13
N ALA A 294 10.96 -1.98 -3.24
CA ALA A 294 11.74 -1.93 -4.46
C ALA A 294 11.11 -2.79 -5.56
N VAL A 295 11.06 -2.23 -6.77
CA VAL A 295 10.69 -2.98 -7.97
C VAL A 295 11.85 -3.87 -8.40
N ILE A 296 11.52 -5.04 -8.93
CA ILE A 296 12.50 -6.03 -9.35
C ILE A 296 12.87 -5.81 -10.82
N SER A 297 14.16 -5.69 -11.10
CA SER A 297 14.69 -5.55 -12.47
C SER A 297 15.81 -6.54 -12.81
N ALA A 298 16.16 -7.44 -11.89
CA ALA A 298 17.17 -8.48 -12.07
C ALA A 298 16.99 -9.58 -11.02
N ASN A 299 17.61 -10.74 -11.27
CA ASN A 299 17.77 -11.76 -10.22
C ASN A 299 18.60 -11.18 -9.07
N VAL A 300 18.20 -11.46 -7.84
CA VAL A 300 18.91 -10.98 -6.64
C VAL A 300 18.91 -12.04 -5.56
N THR A 301 20.00 -12.08 -4.80
CA THR A 301 20.09 -12.90 -3.60
C THR A 301 20.29 -11.97 -2.40
N TYR A 302 19.40 -12.09 -1.43
CA TYR A 302 19.56 -11.46 -0.12
C TYR A 302 20.03 -12.51 0.89
N THR A 303 21.05 -12.19 1.66
CA THR A 303 21.61 -13.03 2.70
C THR A 303 21.25 -12.48 4.08
N ALA A 304 20.95 -13.37 5.02
CA ALA A 304 20.73 -13.03 6.41
C ALA A 304 21.97 -12.36 6.99
N LYS A 305 21.81 -11.15 7.55
CA LYS A 305 22.86 -10.45 8.28
C LYS A 305 22.63 -10.61 9.77
N TRP A 306 23.73 -10.84 10.48
CA TRP A 306 23.73 -11.13 11.90
C TRP A 306 24.71 -10.19 12.62
N THR A 307 24.31 -9.65 13.76
CA THR A 307 25.17 -8.87 14.65
C THR A 307 25.39 -9.63 15.95
N SER A 308 26.64 -9.73 16.41
CA SER A 308 26.98 -10.37 17.68
C SER A 308 26.23 -9.74 18.84
N ILE A 309 25.80 -10.57 19.79
CA ILE A 309 25.21 -10.17 21.06
C ILE A 309 26.24 -10.45 22.15
N PHE A 310 26.49 -9.48 23.01
CA PHE A 310 27.30 -9.61 24.20
C PHE A 310 26.44 -9.49 25.46
N THR A 311 26.90 -10.15 26.53
CA THR A 311 26.26 -10.14 27.83
C THR A 311 26.98 -9.18 28.78
N VAL A 312 26.24 -8.24 29.34
CA VAL A 312 26.65 -7.40 30.45
C VAL A 312 26.11 -8.04 31.73
N THR A 313 27.00 -8.40 32.67
CA THR A 313 26.62 -9.03 33.94
C THR A 313 26.88 -8.07 35.09
N PHE A 314 25.82 -7.65 35.80
CA PHE A 314 25.95 -6.84 37.01
C PHE A 314 26.06 -7.74 38.24
N LYS A 315 27.07 -7.49 39.09
CA LYS A 315 27.35 -8.32 40.27
C LYS A 315 27.48 -7.55 41.57
N ASN A 316 27.03 -8.15 42.66
CA ASN A 316 27.38 -7.74 44.02
C ASN A 316 28.17 -8.88 44.69
N GLY A 317 29.49 -8.73 44.77
CA GLY A 317 30.37 -9.85 45.09
C GLY A 317 30.21 -10.99 44.06
N ASP A 318 29.86 -12.18 44.54
CA ASP A 318 29.62 -13.35 43.69
C ASP A 318 28.18 -13.41 43.14
N GLU A 319 27.25 -12.66 43.74
CA GLU A 319 25.84 -12.66 43.34
C GLU A 319 25.64 -11.89 42.03
N THR A 320 24.84 -12.45 41.13
CA THR A 320 24.42 -11.76 39.91
C THR A 320 23.13 -10.99 40.17
N VAL A 321 23.23 -9.67 40.09
CA VAL A 321 22.11 -8.74 40.32
C VAL A 321 21.23 -8.64 39.07
N ALA A 322 21.85 -8.53 37.90
CA ALA A 322 21.15 -8.43 36.62
C ALA A 322 22.04 -8.88 35.47
N THR A 323 21.43 -9.24 34.35
CA THR A 323 22.11 -9.48 33.09
C THR A 323 21.36 -8.79 31.96
N ALA A 324 22.11 -8.26 31.00
CA ALA A 324 21.56 -7.65 29.80
C ALA A 324 22.27 -8.17 28.56
N LYS A 325 21.50 -8.37 27.48
CA LYS A 325 22.01 -8.77 26.17
C LYS A 325 22.02 -7.56 25.26
N VAL A 326 23.20 -7.20 24.76
CA VAL A 326 23.42 -5.97 23.99
C VAL A 326 24.07 -6.32 22.67
N LYS A 327 23.57 -5.76 21.56
CA LYS A 327 24.20 -5.91 20.25
C LYS A 327 25.59 -5.28 20.26
N SER A 328 26.54 -5.90 19.58
CA SER A 328 27.91 -5.38 19.42
C SER A 328 27.88 -3.95 18.89
N GLY A 329 28.59 -3.05 19.57
CA GLY A 329 28.65 -1.63 19.22
C GLY A 329 27.49 -0.78 19.76
N ALA A 330 26.46 -1.39 20.36
CA ALA A 330 25.38 -0.66 21.02
C ALA A 330 25.73 -0.38 22.49
N VAL A 331 25.06 0.61 23.08
CA VAL A 331 25.08 0.88 24.52
C VAL A 331 23.98 0.07 25.21
N ILE A 332 24.16 -0.24 26.50
CA ILE A 332 23.10 -0.85 27.30
C ILE A 332 21.93 0.12 27.46
N ALA A 333 20.70 -0.38 27.53
CA ALA A 333 19.55 0.46 27.83
C ALA A 333 19.59 0.93 29.30
N ALA A 334 19.15 2.16 29.59
CA ALA A 334 19.26 2.74 30.92
C ALA A 334 18.43 1.97 31.96
N GLU A 335 17.30 1.40 31.54
CA GLU A 335 16.41 0.55 32.32
C GLU A 335 17.04 -0.80 32.71
N ASP A 336 18.00 -1.29 31.91
CA ASP A 336 18.70 -2.55 32.15
C ASP A 336 19.90 -2.37 33.11
N VAL A 337 20.28 -1.12 33.40
CA VAL A 337 21.30 -0.80 34.41
C VAL A 337 20.63 -0.78 35.78
N PRO A 338 21.01 -1.66 36.72
CA PRO A 338 20.40 -1.66 38.04
C PRO A 338 20.66 -0.34 38.78
N GLY A 339 19.67 0.08 39.57
CA GLY A 339 19.82 1.24 40.45
C GLY A 339 20.85 1.05 41.56
N ALA A 340 21.01 2.08 42.40
CA ALA A 340 21.86 2.00 43.56
C ALA A 340 21.40 0.88 44.50
N LEU A 341 22.33 0.05 44.94
CA LEU A 341 22.04 -1.02 45.88
C LEU A 341 21.94 -0.48 47.30
N ALA A 342 20.94 -0.96 48.04
CA ALA A 342 20.81 -0.64 49.45
C ALA A 342 21.70 -1.57 50.28
N ASP A 343 22.41 -0.98 51.23
CA ASP A 343 23.20 -1.65 52.26
C ASP A 343 23.06 -0.85 53.55
N THR A 344 22.91 -1.51 54.70
CA THR A 344 22.64 -0.82 55.98
C THR A 344 23.88 -0.09 56.49
N ASP A 345 25.05 -0.61 56.19
CA ASP A 345 26.30 -0.29 56.87
C ASP A 345 27.20 0.55 55.97
N TYR A 346 27.23 0.24 54.66
CA TYR A 346 28.09 0.89 53.69
C TYR A 346 27.30 1.65 52.62
N ALA A 347 27.87 2.73 52.09
CA ALA A 347 27.25 3.52 51.03
C ALA A 347 27.61 2.95 49.66
N PHE A 348 26.63 2.80 48.78
CA PHE A 348 26.87 2.42 47.39
C PHE A 348 27.62 3.54 46.66
N LEU A 349 28.81 3.22 46.12
CA LEU A 349 29.65 4.16 45.39
C LEU A 349 29.33 4.17 43.89
N GLY A 350 28.87 3.04 43.36
CA GLY A 350 28.56 2.91 41.95
C GLY A 350 28.84 1.52 41.39
N TRP A 351 28.63 1.43 40.08
CA TRP A 351 28.97 0.27 39.25
C TRP A 351 30.34 0.47 38.61
N PHE A 352 31.16 -0.57 38.56
CA PHE A 352 32.55 -0.50 38.09
C PHE A 352 32.92 -1.67 37.18
N VAL A 353 33.75 -1.41 36.18
CA VAL A 353 34.39 -2.44 35.33
C VAL A 353 35.88 -2.46 35.66
N GLY A 354 36.33 -3.51 36.34
CA GLY A 354 37.65 -3.51 36.96
C GLY A 354 37.75 -2.32 37.93
N ASP A 355 38.73 -1.44 37.71
CA ASP A 355 38.97 -0.25 38.54
C ASP A 355 38.27 1.02 38.08
N PHE A 356 37.66 1.01 36.90
CA PHE A 356 37.03 2.18 36.32
C PHE A 356 35.53 2.21 36.61
N ALA A 357 35.00 3.40 36.86
CA ALA A 357 33.56 3.58 36.96
C ALA A 357 32.90 3.15 35.65
N TYR A 358 31.75 2.47 35.75
CA TYR A 358 31.02 2.00 34.60
C TYR A 358 30.52 3.18 33.77
N ASP A 359 30.95 3.25 32.52
CA ASP A 359 30.47 4.22 31.55
C ASP A 359 29.24 3.67 30.83
N LYS A 360 28.07 4.19 31.18
CA LYS A 360 26.78 3.81 30.59
C LYS A 360 26.67 4.15 29.08
N ASP A 361 27.50 5.06 28.59
CA ASP A 361 27.51 5.52 27.20
C ASP A 361 28.56 4.77 26.36
N ALA A 362 29.33 3.86 26.97
CA ALA A 362 30.30 3.04 26.27
C ALA A 362 29.64 1.91 25.47
N ALA A 363 30.04 1.78 24.20
CA ALA A 363 29.59 0.71 23.33
C ALA A 363 30.10 -0.66 23.82
N VAL A 364 29.20 -1.64 23.90
CA VAL A 364 29.51 -3.01 24.30
C VAL A 364 30.07 -3.78 23.11
N THR A 365 31.33 -4.20 23.19
CA THR A 365 32.03 -4.94 22.11
C THR A 365 32.55 -6.30 22.56
N THR A 366 32.29 -6.68 23.82
CA THR A 366 32.61 -7.97 24.41
C THR A 366 31.70 -8.22 25.61
N ASN A 367 31.70 -9.44 26.15
CA ASN A 367 31.06 -9.72 27.43
C ASN A 367 31.80 -8.98 28.54
N ILE A 368 31.07 -8.26 29.39
CA ILE A 368 31.64 -7.50 30.51
C ILE A 368 30.96 -7.89 31.82
N VAL A 369 31.74 -7.81 32.91
CA VAL A 369 31.24 -7.92 34.28
C VAL A 369 31.36 -6.55 34.93
N VAL A 370 30.25 -6.06 35.45
CA VAL A 370 30.14 -4.77 36.12
C VAL A 370 29.84 -5.03 37.60
N SER A 371 30.75 -4.66 38.48
CA SER A 371 30.65 -4.96 39.91
C SER A 371 30.20 -3.73 40.69
N ALA A 372 29.28 -3.95 41.63
CA ALA A 372 28.93 -2.98 42.66
C ALA A 372 30.14 -2.70 43.55
N ARG A 373 30.37 -1.43 43.89
CA ARG A 373 31.34 -1.03 44.92
C ARG A 373 30.64 -0.23 46.01
N PHE A 374 31.05 -0.48 47.24
CA PHE A 374 30.56 0.20 48.43
C PHE A 374 31.71 0.94 49.13
N SER A 375 31.37 1.91 49.99
CA SER A 375 32.34 2.63 50.82
C SER A 375 33.12 1.67 51.71
N LYS A 376 34.35 2.05 52.06
CA LYS A 376 35.13 1.33 53.09
C LYS A 376 34.74 1.73 54.51
N ILE A 377 34.04 2.85 54.64
CA ILE A 377 33.67 3.46 55.92
C ILE A 377 32.18 3.24 56.18
N LEU A 378 31.88 2.85 57.42
CA LEU A 378 30.53 2.67 57.96
C LEU A 378 29.76 3.99 57.99
N LYS A 379 28.50 3.97 57.57
CA LYS A 379 27.60 5.13 57.55
C LYS A 379 27.41 5.77 58.92
N SER A 380 27.47 4.99 60.00
CA SER A 380 27.35 5.50 61.37
C SER A 380 28.41 6.56 61.69
N PHE A 381 29.58 6.47 61.06
CA PHE A 381 30.69 7.41 61.23
C PHE A 381 30.57 8.66 60.37
N TYR A 382 29.66 8.72 59.39
CA TYR A 382 29.56 9.87 58.49
C TYR A 382 29.15 11.12 59.24
N GLY A 383 29.86 12.21 58.99
CA GLY A 383 29.62 13.51 59.62
C GLY A 383 30.92 14.24 59.91
N THR A 384 30.79 15.39 60.54
CA THR A 384 31.92 16.14 61.09
C THR A 384 32.06 15.79 62.57
N TRP A 385 33.28 15.52 63.02
CA TRP A 385 33.62 15.20 64.40
C TRP A 385 34.60 16.25 64.90
N LYS A 386 34.35 16.82 66.07
CA LYS A 386 35.16 17.91 66.63
C LYS A 386 35.59 17.63 68.06
N GLY A 387 36.74 18.18 68.42
CA GLY A 387 37.28 18.18 69.77
C GLY A 387 38.59 18.95 69.81
N GLY A 388 39.24 18.96 70.95
CA GLY A 388 40.53 19.62 71.08
C GLY A 388 41.25 19.24 72.35
N GLU A 389 42.55 19.51 72.37
CA GLU A 389 43.43 19.17 73.48
C GLU A 389 44.32 20.37 73.82
N LEU A 390 44.50 20.62 75.13
CA LEU A 390 45.44 21.62 75.63
C LEU A 390 46.78 20.94 75.94
N ASP A 391 47.80 21.25 75.16
CA ASP A 391 49.17 20.90 75.52
C ASP A 391 49.63 21.80 76.67
N ARG A 392 49.67 21.27 77.88
CA ARG A 392 50.08 22.00 79.09
C ARG A 392 51.57 22.35 79.14
N SER A 393 52.38 21.77 78.26
CA SER A 393 53.80 22.10 78.18
C SER A 393 54.04 23.39 77.38
N THR A 394 53.23 23.62 76.35
CA THR A 394 53.32 24.79 75.47
C THR A 394 52.19 25.81 75.69
N TYR A 395 51.15 25.44 76.45
CA TYR A 395 49.89 26.17 76.58
C TYR A 395 49.23 26.47 75.22
N THR A 396 49.33 25.51 74.30
CA THR A 396 48.70 25.59 72.97
C THR A 396 47.47 24.71 72.96
N TYR A 397 46.32 25.25 72.55
CA TYR A 397 45.11 24.48 72.32
C TYR A 397 45.02 24.12 70.84
N THR A 398 44.98 22.82 70.53
CA THR A 398 44.86 22.32 69.16
C THR A 398 43.45 21.82 68.91
N PHE A 399 42.82 22.30 67.85
CA PHE A 399 41.52 21.84 67.38
C PHE A 399 41.69 20.66 66.44
N TYR A 400 40.90 19.61 66.65
CA TYR A 400 40.82 18.45 65.79
C TYR A 400 39.45 18.38 65.15
N THR A 401 39.42 18.35 63.82
CA THR A 401 38.19 18.12 63.05
C THR A 401 38.39 16.93 62.12
N LEU A 402 37.52 15.93 62.21
CA LEU A 402 37.43 14.86 61.20
C LEU A 402 36.16 15.04 60.39
N ILE A 403 36.27 15.02 59.06
CA ILE A 403 35.13 14.96 58.15
C ILE A 403 35.14 13.58 57.53
N ILE A 404 34.08 12.82 57.79
CA ILE A 404 33.95 11.44 57.33
C ILE A 404 32.75 11.36 56.41
N ASP A 405 32.96 10.83 55.22
CA ASP A 405 31.89 10.57 54.25
C ASP A 405 32.10 9.22 53.54
N LYS A 406 31.31 8.97 52.49
CA LYS A 406 31.40 7.73 51.72
C LYS A 406 32.72 7.55 50.96
N ASN A 407 33.41 8.64 50.68
CA ASN A 407 34.63 8.67 49.88
C ASN A 407 35.87 8.50 50.75
N GLY A 408 35.85 8.98 51.99
CA GLY A 408 37.02 8.90 52.86
C GLY A 408 36.87 9.58 54.23
N ILE A 409 38.02 9.75 54.87
CA ILE A 409 38.21 10.53 56.09
C ILE A 409 39.14 11.68 55.72
N SER A 410 38.81 12.90 56.10
CA SER A 410 39.75 14.02 56.10
C SER A 410 39.88 14.59 57.50
N ALA A 411 41.09 15.01 57.87
CA ALA A 411 41.40 15.50 59.20
C ALA A 411 42.03 16.88 59.13
N ASN A 412 41.63 17.77 60.02
CA ASN A 412 42.32 19.04 60.27
C ASN A 412 42.87 19.01 61.70
N LEU A 413 44.20 19.11 61.80
CA LEU A 413 44.97 19.05 63.04
C LEU A 413 45.43 20.45 63.51
N GLY A 414 44.79 21.52 63.03
CA GLY A 414 45.17 22.91 63.29
C GLY A 414 45.93 23.59 62.16
N ASP A 415 46.54 22.82 61.24
CA ASP A 415 47.34 23.31 60.11
C ASP A 415 46.70 23.06 58.73
N GLY A 416 45.38 22.87 58.69
CA GLY A 416 44.61 22.64 57.46
C GLY A 416 44.18 21.19 57.28
N ALA A 417 43.31 20.97 56.28
CA ALA A 417 42.72 19.66 56.03
C ALA A 417 43.67 18.73 55.26
N ILE A 418 43.77 17.49 55.70
CA ILE A 418 44.58 16.41 55.14
C ILE A 418 43.67 15.22 54.86
N GLU A 419 43.73 14.68 53.64
CA GLU A 419 42.96 13.50 53.26
C GLU A 419 43.65 12.22 53.75
N ALA A 420 42.89 11.35 54.40
CA ALA A 420 43.39 10.09 54.90
C ALA A 420 43.63 9.09 53.76
N SER A 421 44.70 8.31 53.92
CA SER A 421 45.04 7.16 53.08
C SER A 421 45.11 5.89 53.90
N ASN A 422 45.19 4.73 53.22
CA ASN A 422 45.29 3.41 53.87
C ASN A 422 44.21 3.15 54.95
N ILE A 423 42.99 3.65 54.73
CA ILE A 423 41.88 3.49 55.66
C ILE A 423 41.50 2.01 55.77
N VAL A 424 41.64 1.45 56.96
CA VAL A 424 41.39 0.04 57.29
C VAL A 424 40.57 -0.03 58.57
N TRP A 425 39.56 -0.90 58.59
CA TRP A 425 38.81 -1.19 59.81
C TRP A 425 39.61 -2.13 60.71
N ASN A 426 39.70 -1.77 61.99
CA ASN A 426 40.36 -2.54 63.03
C ASN A 426 39.30 -3.13 63.98
N ASP A 427 39.03 -4.43 63.81
CA ASP A 427 38.03 -5.17 64.59
C ASP A 427 38.36 -5.24 66.09
N GLU A 428 39.64 -5.22 66.46
CA GLU A 428 40.05 -5.35 67.87
C GLU A 428 39.64 -4.12 68.69
N TYR A 429 39.73 -2.94 68.09
CA TYR A 429 39.46 -1.66 68.75
C TYR A 429 38.16 -1.00 68.27
N ALA A 430 37.46 -1.58 67.29
CA ALA A 430 36.31 -0.98 66.62
C ALA A 430 36.61 0.45 66.11
N THR A 431 37.78 0.62 65.50
CA THR A 431 38.27 1.89 64.95
C THR A 431 38.64 1.78 63.48
N TYR A 432 38.72 2.91 62.81
CA TYR A 432 39.40 3.04 61.53
C TYR A 432 40.84 3.47 61.74
N ASP A 433 41.79 2.67 61.27
CA ASP A 433 43.20 3.01 61.17
C ASP A 433 43.48 3.65 59.81
N PHE A 434 44.22 4.75 59.79
CA PHE A 434 44.55 5.47 58.57
C PHE A 434 45.82 6.32 58.71
N ASN A 435 46.39 6.72 57.57
CA ASN A 435 47.53 7.64 57.51
C ASN A 435 47.05 9.01 57.04
N LEU A 436 47.45 10.08 57.73
CA LEU A 436 47.23 11.48 57.28
C LEU A 436 48.43 11.99 56.48
N GLU A 437 49.63 11.88 57.05
CA GLU A 437 50.88 12.22 56.37
C GLU A 437 52.01 11.31 56.87
N GLY A 438 52.88 10.86 55.96
CA GLY A 438 53.96 9.93 56.29
C GLY A 438 53.47 8.55 56.75
N GLU A 439 54.25 7.91 57.62
CA GLU A 439 54.01 6.53 58.08
C GLU A 439 53.27 6.47 59.44
N THR A 440 52.95 7.62 60.04
CA THR A 440 52.21 7.66 61.32
C THR A 440 50.79 7.16 61.11
N ILE A 441 50.40 6.17 61.93
CA ILE A 441 49.05 5.62 61.94
C ILE A 441 48.22 6.42 62.94
N TYR A 442 47.03 6.82 62.51
CA TYR A 442 45.99 7.40 63.33
C TYR A 442 44.80 6.44 63.39
N SER A 443 44.13 6.40 64.53
CA SER A 443 42.96 5.57 64.77
C SER A 443 41.79 6.46 65.18
N PHE A 444 40.61 6.23 64.60
CA PHE A 444 39.37 6.88 65.00
C PHE A 444 38.25 5.86 65.23
N GLY A 445 37.67 5.84 66.42
CA GLY A 445 36.51 5.01 66.71
C GLY A 445 36.02 5.10 68.14
N GLU A 446 35.00 4.31 68.46
CA GLU A 446 34.38 4.31 69.79
C GLU A 446 35.16 3.42 70.75
N TYR A 447 35.61 4.00 71.86
CA TYR A 447 36.29 3.32 72.95
C TYR A 447 35.61 3.68 74.28
N TYR A 448 35.05 2.67 74.96
CA TYR A 448 34.30 2.82 76.22
C TYR A 448 33.23 3.94 76.24
N GLY A 449 32.46 4.09 75.15
CA GLY A 449 31.39 5.08 75.06
C GLY A 449 31.84 6.50 74.69
N THR A 450 33.11 6.66 74.30
CA THR A 450 33.66 7.93 73.80
C THR A 450 34.35 7.71 72.46
N TYR A 451 34.21 8.65 71.51
CA TYR A 451 34.91 8.56 70.24
C TYR A 451 36.30 9.17 70.39
N THR A 452 37.32 8.35 70.16
CA THR A 452 38.73 8.73 70.37
C THR A 452 39.44 8.84 69.03
N PHE A 453 40.21 9.91 68.86
CA PHE A 453 41.13 10.13 67.74
C PHE A 453 42.55 10.17 68.30
N ALA A 454 43.38 9.21 67.92
CA ALA A 454 44.72 9.06 68.48
C ALA A 454 45.75 8.68 67.41
N SER A 455 46.97 9.17 67.56
CA SER A 455 48.13 8.63 66.83
C SER A 455 48.69 7.41 67.56
N ALA A 456 49.33 6.50 66.83
CA ALA A 456 49.91 5.28 67.40
C ALA A 456 51.01 5.54 68.45
N ASP A 457 51.69 6.69 68.38
CA ASP A 457 52.69 7.14 69.35
C ASP A 457 52.10 7.99 70.50
N TYR A 458 50.78 8.18 70.51
CA TYR A 458 50.04 9.01 71.48
C TYR A 458 50.50 10.47 71.56
N SER A 459 51.18 10.98 70.53
CA SER A 459 51.46 12.41 70.39
C SER A 459 50.19 13.23 70.11
N VAL A 460 49.17 12.59 69.55
CA VAL A 460 47.81 13.11 69.42
C VAL A 460 46.87 12.18 70.18
N TYR A 461 46.08 12.72 71.12
CA TYR A 461 45.04 11.96 71.80
C TYR A 461 43.86 12.87 72.19
N ALA A 462 42.82 12.88 71.36
CA ALA A 462 41.64 13.70 71.60
C ALA A 462 40.36 12.85 71.62
N THR A 463 39.44 13.21 72.51
CA THR A 463 38.05 12.79 72.39
C THR A 463 37.32 13.74 71.43
N LEU A 464 36.64 13.16 70.46
CA LEU A 464 35.80 13.89 69.51
C LEU A 464 34.34 13.54 69.76
N SER A 465 33.46 14.48 69.46
CA SER A 465 32.02 14.24 69.42
C SER A 465 31.50 14.75 68.08
N LYS A 466 30.42 14.13 67.63
CA LYS A 466 29.83 14.43 66.34
C LYS A 466 29.19 15.81 66.39
N VAL A 467 29.37 16.57 65.31
CA VAL A 467 28.63 17.80 65.08
C VAL A 467 27.20 17.40 64.76
N GLU A 468 26.33 17.64 65.73
CA GLU A 468 24.90 17.36 65.61
C GLU A 468 24.15 18.59 65.10
N THR A 469 23.05 18.34 64.39
CA THR A 469 22.19 19.41 63.84
C THR A 469 20.85 19.42 64.54
N GLY A 470 20.40 20.61 64.97
CA GLY A 470 19.20 20.78 65.77
C GLY A 470 19.38 20.33 67.22
N VAL A 471 18.30 20.41 68.01
CA VAL A 471 18.32 20.03 69.43
C VAL A 471 18.28 18.51 69.55
N VAL A 472 19.38 17.89 70.00
CA VAL A 472 19.47 16.44 70.22
C VAL A 472 19.02 16.08 71.63
N SER A 473 19.55 16.78 72.63
CA SER A 473 19.10 16.68 74.02
C SER A 473 19.22 18.04 74.70
N ALA A 474 18.26 18.34 75.57
CA ALA A 474 18.28 19.54 76.39
C ALA A 474 17.50 19.28 77.69
N ASP A 475 18.21 19.20 78.80
CA ASP A 475 17.67 19.10 80.15
C ASP A 475 18.42 20.04 81.11
N ASP A 476 18.07 20.01 82.39
CA ASP A 476 18.67 20.87 83.42
C ASP A 476 20.11 20.48 83.81
N THR A 477 20.65 19.42 83.21
CA THR A 477 22.02 18.96 83.42
C THR A 477 22.92 19.26 82.23
N ALA A 478 22.47 18.97 81.01
CA ALA A 478 23.27 19.11 79.79
C ALA A 478 22.42 19.47 78.56
N ILE A 479 23.10 20.07 77.58
CA ILE A 479 22.57 20.34 76.25
C ILE A 479 23.51 19.78 75.17
N VAL A 480 22.92 19.18 74.13
CA VAL A 480 23.62 18.69 72.95
C VAL A 480 22.86 19.08 71.70
N GLY A 481 23.58 19.66 70.74
CA GLY A 481 23.04 20.03 69.45
C GLY A 481 23.28 21.50 69.09
N THR A 482 22.45 21.99 68.18
CA THR A 482 22.44 23.38 67.71
C THR A 482 21.35 24.18 68.41
N PHE A 483 21.72 25.33 68.95
CA PHE A 483 20.85 26.27 69.67
C PHE A 483 21.04 27.68 69.13
N THR A 484 20.03 28.52 69.33
CA THR A 484 20.12 29.95 69.07
C THR A 484 19.77 30.70 70.33
N THR A 485 20.50 31.75 70.66
CA THR A 485 20.13 32.63 71.77
C THR A 485 19.04 33.61 71.35
N LYS A 486 18.36 34.25 72.31
CA LYS A 486 17.41 35.33 72.02
C LYS A 486 18.07 36.53 71.34
N GLY A 487 19.38 36.74 71.56
CA GLY A 487 20.20 37.71 70.84
C GLY A 487 20.60 37.29 69.42
N GLY A 488 20.29 36.06 69.00
CA GLY A 488 20.56 35.56 67.65
C GLY A 488 21.94 34.91 67.47
N VAL A 489 22.64 34.58 68.55
CA VAL A 489 23.93 33.87 68.51
C VAL A 489 23.67 32.38 68.25
N GLU A 490 24.35 31.81 67.25
CA GLU A 490 24.31 30.38 66.97
C GLU A 490 25.33 29.64 67.85
N ILE A 491 24.87 28.60 68.53
CA ILE A 491 25.67 27.77 69.42
C ILE A 491 25.55 26.33 68.97
N VAL A 492 26.68 25.69 68.67
CA VAL A 492 26.73 24.24 68.54
C VAL A 492 27.53 23.71 69.72
N VAL A 493 26.95 22.85 70.53
CA VAL A 493 27.62 22.32 71.72
C VAL A 493 27.40 20.82 71.83
N ASN A 494 28.46 20.11 72.23
CA ASN A 494 28.41 18.69 72.53
C ASN A 494 29.45 18.39 73.63
N SER A 495 29.72 17.12 73.94
CA SER A 495 30.56 16.71 75.07
C SER A 495 32.04 17.06 74.95
N THR A 496 32.54 17.40 73.75
CA THR A 496 33.97 17.65 73.51
C THR A 496 34.28 18.98 72.83
N PHE A 497 33.27 19.74 72.39
CA PHE A 497 33.48 21.00 71.72
C PHE A 497 32.29 21.95 71.88
N VAL A 498 32.55 23.22 71.59
CA VAL A 498 31.52 24.25 71.37
C VAL A 498 31.93 25.12 70.20
N THR A 499 30.97 25.58 69.40
CA THR A 499 31.16 26.65 68.42
C THR A 499 30.17 27.76 68.66
N ILE A 500 30.64 29.01 68.56
CA ILE A 500 29.83 30.22 68.68
C ILE A 500 29.91 30.97 67.35
N ASP A 501 28.79 31.13 66.65
CA ASP A 501 28.71 31.72 65.30
C ASP A 501 29.78 31.12 64.34
N GLY A 502 29.98 29.81 64.44
CA GLY A 502 30.95 29.05 63.64
C GLY A 502 32.41 29.12 64.12
N VAL A 503 32.72 29.86 65.17
CA VAL A 503 34.07 29.94 65.77
C VAL A 503 34.21 28.89 66.86
N ASP A 504 35.25 28.06 66.80
CA ASP A 504 35.51 27.01 67.78
C ASP A 504 36.01 27.59 69.12
N GLY A 505 35.43 27.12 70.23
CA GLY A 505 35.84 27.51 71.58
C GLY A 505 37.03 26.67 72.07
N SER A 506 38.10 27.32 72.54
CA SER A 506 39.28 26.65 73.10
C SER A 506 39.11 26.32 74.58
N GLU A 507 39.92 25.38 75.07
CA GLU A 507 39.90 24.87 76.47
C GLU A 507 38.50 24.46 76.94
N PHE A 508 37.71 23.89 76.03
CA PHE A 508 36.34 23.47 76.32
C PHE A 508 36.30 22.40 77.42
N TYR A 509 35.45 22.63 78.42
CA TYR A 509 35.26 21.74 79.55
C TYR A 509 33.80 21.77 80.01
N TYR A 510 33.22 20.60 80.27
CA TYR A 510 31.90 20.46 80.88
C TYR A 510 32.02 20.03 82.34
N ASN A 511 31.36 20.76 83.22
CA ASN A 511 31.25 20.47 84.65
C ASN A 511 29.84 19.98 84.98
N ASP A 512 29.72 18.67 85.19
CA ASP A 512 28.48 17.97 85.53
C ASP A 512 27.86 18.45 86.84
N ARG A 513 28.66 18.84 87.82
CA ARG A 513 28.17 19.30 89.14
C ARG A 513 27.46 20.65 89.08
N SER A 514 27.83 21.49 88.12
CA SER A 514 27.30 22.85 87.99
C SER A 514 26.47 23.06 86.73
N ALA A 515 26.23 22.02 85.93
CA ALA A 515 25.56 22.10 84.63
C ALA A 515 26.11 23.27 83.81
N GLU A 516 27.44 23.30 83.64
CA GLU A 516 28.15 24.43 83.06
C GLU A 516 29.24 23.95 82.09
N TYR A 517 29.17 24.46 80.87
CA TYR A 517 30.21 24.37 79.86
C TYR A 517 31.07 25.63 79.95
N THR A 518 32.38 25.50 80.09
CA THR A 518 33.33 26.61 80.13
C THR A 518 34.31 26.49 78.97
N PHE A 519 34.65 27.61 78.34
CA PHE A 519 35.56 27.68 77.19
C PHE A 519 36.07 29.10 77.00
N TYR A 520 37.02 29.29 76.09
CA TYR A 520 37.42 30.61 75.61
C TYR A 520 36.97 30.81 74.17
N ILE A 521 36.48 32.00 73.86
CA ILE A 521 36.10 32.41 72.51
C ILE A 521 36.79 33.73 72.21
N ASN A 522 37.65 33.77 71.18
CA ASN A 522 38.48 34.93 70.86
C ASN A 522 39.21 35.53 72.08
N ASP A 523 39.84 34.67 72.89
CA ASP A 523 40.54 35.00 74.15
C ASP A 523 39.65 35.51 75.31
N SER A 524 38.34 35.64 75.13
CA SER A 524 37.39 35.94 76.20
C SER A 524 36.88 34.66 76.87
N ALA A 525 36.87 34.64 78.21
CA ALA A 525 36.27 33.55 78.97
C ALA A 525 34.75 33.55 78.78
N ALA A 526 34.20 32.40 78.39
CA ALA A 526 32.79 32.22 78.12
C ALA A 526 32.26 30.93 78.78
N SER A 527 30.97 30.90 79.07
CA SER A 527 30.30 29.70 79.53
C SER A 527 28.89 29.55 78.98
N ILE A 528 28.40 28.32 78.94
CA ILE A 528 26.98 28.01 78.76
C ILE A 528 26.53 27.30 80.02
N LYS A 529 25.55 27.87 80.74
CA LYS A 529 25.20 27.43 82.09
C LYS A 529 23.70 27.35 82.29
N TYR A 530 23.25 26.29 82.94
CA TYR A 530 21.88 26.20 83.42
C TYR A 530 21.71 27.03 84.70
N ASP A 531 20.77 27.97 84.68
CA ASP A 531 20.36 28.72 85.85
C ASP A 531 19.10 28.09 86.43
N SER A 532 19.24 27.37 87.55
CA SER A 532 18.11 26.69 88.21
C SER A 532 17.09 27.65 88.83
N THR A 533 17.43 28.93 89.02
CA THR A 533 16.48 29.94 89.51
C THR A 533 15.60 30.44 88.37
N GLU A 534 16.18 30.59 87.18
CA GLU A 534 15.47 31.05 85.98
C GLU A 534 14.90 29.91 85.13
N GLY A 535 15.31 28.67 85.40
CA GLY A 535 14.83 27.46 84.71
C GLY A 535 15.28 27.40 83.25
N GLN A 536 16.41 28.01 82.91
CA GLN A 536 16.85 28.24 81.53
C GLN A 536 18.37 28.14 81.39
N TRP A 537 18.83 27.81 80.18
CA TRP A 537 20.25 27.89 79.80
C TRP A 537 20.62 29.28 79.31
N PHE A 538 21.84 29.71 79.64
CA PHE A 538 22.39 30.99 79.23
C PHE A 538 23.78 30.85 78.66
N TYR A 539 24.02 31.57 77.58
CA TYR A 539 25.35 31.87 77.09
C TYR A 539 25.86 33.13 77.79
N ILE A 540 27.05 33.03 78.36
CA ILE A 540 27.68 34.06 79.17
C ILE A 540 29.06 34.35 78.61
N VAL A 541 29.32 35.59 78.22
CA VAL A 541 30.65 36.06 77.78
C VAL A 541 30.84 37.50 78.25
N ASP A 542 32.02 37.82 78.80
CA ASP A 542 32.35 39.17 79.28
C ASP A 542 31.28 39.78 80.22
N GLN A 543 30.75 38.96 81.13
CA GLN A 543 29.68 39.32 82.08
C GLN A 543 28.32 39.64 81.45
N THR A 544 28.16 39.45 80.14
CA THR A 544 26.88 39.57 79.44
C THR A 544 26.21 38.21 79.39
N LYS A 545 24.92 38.14 79.75
CA LYS A 545 24.11 36.92 79.81
C LYS A 545 23.04 36.97 78.71
N ASP A 546 22.99 35.97 77.83
CA ASP A 546 21.99 35.82 76.77
C ASP A 546 21.30 34.45 76.86
N GLN A 547 19.98 34.44 76.78
CA GLN A 547 19.16 33.24 77.01
C GLN A 547 19.15 32.36 75.77
N LEU A 548 19.36 31.05 75.92
CA LEU A 548 19.13 30.09 74.84
C LEU A 548 17.61 29.92 74.60
N ASP A 549 17.22 29.87 73.32
CA ASP A 549 15.84 29.62 72.90
C ASP A 549 15.59 28.11 72.79
N ILE A 550 15.15 27.50 73.90
CA ILE A 550 14.89 26.04 74.00
C ILE A 550 13.39 25.80 74.21
N ALA A 551 12.72 25.30 73.18
CA ALA A 551 11.26 25.16 73.16
C ALA A 551 10.67 24.24 74.26
N SER A 552 11.44 23.28 74.77
CA SER A 552 11.02 22.34 75.83
C SER A 552 11.19 22.87 77.26
N MET A 553 11.87 24.01 77.44
CA MET A 553 12.11 24.61 78.75
C MET A 553 11.19 25.82 78.92
N ALA A 554 9.97 25.58 79.39
CA ALA A 554 9.04 26.66 79.73
C ALA A 554 9.52 27.37 81.01
N PRO A 555 9.46 28.71 81.09
CA PRO A 555 9.72 29.43 82.34
C PRO A 555 8.68 29.02 83.39
N ALA A 556 9.13 28.84 84.64
CA ALA A 556 8.24 28.63 85.79
C ALA A 556 7.30 29.82 86.04
#